data_AF-A0A5E7EDC6-F1
#
_entry.id   AF-A0A5E7EDC6-F1
#
_cell.length_a   1.000
_cell.length_b   1.000
_cell.length_c   1.000
_cell.angle_alpha   90.00
_cell.angle_beta   90.00
_cell.angle_gamma   90.00
#
_symmetry.space_group_name_H-M   'P 1'
#
loop_
_entity.id
_entity.type
_entity.pdbx_description
1 polymer ?
#
loop_
_entity_poly.entity_id
_entity_poly.type
_entity_poly.pdbx_seq_one_letter_code
_entity_poly.pdbx_strand_id
1 'polypeptide(L)'
;MQSLRTVAKRILEGKNPGDLVVASIHWGGNWGFDIPQEQVRFAHALIDEAGVDLVHGHSSHHVKGIEVYRERLILYGCGDLLNDYEGIEGHTAFRGDLGLLYFASLDPGGRLQSLDLIPTRLRRLRLCRAEGDDRQWLHDTLSRECARLGSSIQPGAKNAFELRW
;
A
#
# COMPACT_ATOMS: atom_id res chain seq x y z
N MET A 1 -10.29 19.51 -4.49
CA MET A 1 -9.61 19.74 -5.81
C MET A 1 -8.49 20.79 -5.77
N GLN A 2 -8.46 21.77 -4.85
CA GLN A 2 -7.34 22.72 -4.76
C GLN A 2 -5.99 22.04 -4.42
N SER A 3 -5.99 21.10 -3.47
CA SER A 3 -4.78 20.35 -3.10
C SER A 3 -4.17 19.59 -4.27
N LEU A 4 -5.01 18.94 -5.09
CA LEU A 4 -4.56 18.22 -6.28
C LEU A 4 -3.83 19.16 -7.25
N ARG A 5 -4.43 20.31 -7.59
CA ARG A 5 -3.80 21.28 -8.51
C ARG A 5 -2.44 21.75 -8.01
N THR A 6 -2.32 22.03 -6.72
CA THR A 6 -1.05 22.45 -6.12
C THR A 6 0.01 21.36 -6.20
N VAL A 7 -0.35 20.11 -5.90
CA VAL A 7 0.57 18.97 -5.97
C VAL A 7 0.95 18.66 -7.42
N ALA A 8 -0.03 18.60 -8.32
CA ALA A 8 0.18 18.34 -9.75
C ALA A 8 1.12 19.37 -10.37
N LYS A 9 0.91 20.67 -10.09
CA LYS A 9 1.80 21.74 -10.55
C LYS A 9 3.25 21.49 -10.12
N ARG A 10 3.48 21.16 -8.84
CA ARG A 10 4.84 20.90 -8.33
C ARG A 10 5.49 19.69 -8.97
N ILE A 11 4.73 18.63 -9.22
CA ILE A 11 5.23 17.42 -9.89
C ILE A 11 5.63 17.77 -11.33
N LEU A 12 4.74 18.42 -12.08
CA LEU A 12 4.97 18.76 -13.48
C LEU A 12 6.11 19.77 -13.68
N GLU A 13 6.32 20.69 -12.73
CA GLU A 13 7.45 21.61 -12.75
C GLU A 13 8.80 20.94 -12.43
N GLY A 14 8.78 19.82 -11.69
CA GLY A 14 9.99 19.13 -11.22
C GLY A 14 10.38 17.87 -12.00
N LYS A 15 9.45 17.26 -12.76
CA LYS A 15 9.65 15.99 -13.46
C LYS A 15 10.41 16.18 -14.77
N ASN A 16 11.47 15.39 -14.99
CA ASN A 16 12.15 15.29 -16.28
C ASN A 16 11.65 14.07 -17.08
N PRO A 17 11.87 14.03 -18.41
CA PRO A 17 11.59 12.85 -19.21
C PRO A 17 12.32 11.60 -18.66
N GLY A 18 11.57 10.54 -18.38
CA GLY A 18 12.09 9.27 -17.86
C GLY A 18 12.07 9.14 -16.34
N ASP A 19 11.74 10.20 -15.60
CA ASP A 19 11.57 10.11 -14.15
C ASP A 19 10.31 9.31 -13.79
N LEU A 20 10.43 8.45 -12.76
CA LEU A 20 9.28 7.83 -12.10
C LEU A 20 8.86 8.66 -10.89
N VAL A 21 7.57 8.92 -10.76
CA VAL A 21 7.01 9.73 -9.69
C VAL A 21 6.28 8.83 -8.68
N VAL A 22 6.75 8.87 -7.44
CA VAL A 22 6.09 8.21 -6.30
C VAL A 22 5.46 9.28 -5.41
N ALA A 23 4.15 9.19 -5.18
CA ALA A 23 3.44 10.04 -4.24
C ALA A 23 3.29 9.32 -2.89
N SER A 24 4.05 9.76 -1.87
CA SER A 24 3.89 9.28 -0.49
C SER A 24 2.85 10.13 0.24
N ILE A 25 1.77 9.53 0.72
CA ILE A 25 0.61 10.25 1.24
C ILE A 25 0.22 9.71 2.61
N HIS A 26 0.19 10.62 3.59
CA HIS A 26 -0.42 10.38 4.88
C HIS A 26 -1.92 10.74 4.80
N TRP A 27 -2.81 9.76 4.91
CA TRP A 27 -4.25 10.01 4.80
C TRP A 27 -5.10 9.09 5.68
N GLY A 28 -6.38 9.47 5.81
CA GLY A 28 -7.34 8.68 6.58
C GLY A 28 -7.08 8.72 8.08
N GLY A 29 -7.88 7.95 8.81
CA GLY A 29 -7.65 7.71 10.24
C GLY A 29 -6.63 6.60 10.46
N ASN A 30 -6.20 6.47 11.71
CA ASN A 30 -5.23 5.45 12.12
C ASN A 30 -5.76 4.03 12.07
N TRP A 31 -7.07 3.83 11.94
CA TRP A 31 -7.71 2.52 12.01
C TRP A 31 -8.90 2.46 11.07
N GLY A 32 -9.16 1.26 10.51
CA GLY A 32 -10.31 1.00 9.65
C GLY A 32 -9.89 0.51 8.27
N PHE A 33 -10.56 -0.54 7.79
CA PHE A 33 -10.28 -1.12 6.48
C PHE A 33 -10.89 -0.32 5.33
N ASP A 34 -11.98 0.40 5.56
CA ASP A 34 -12.67 1.19 4.54
C ASP A 34 -11.73 2.21 3.87
N ILE A 35 -11.81 2.28 2.55
CA ILE A 35 -11.09 3.26 1.74
C ILE A 35 -12.14 4.27 1.27
N PRO A 36 -12.16 5.49 1.84
CA PRO A 36 -13.10 6.53 1.43
C PRO A 36 -12.99 6.81 -0.07
N GLN A 37 -14.13 6.99 -0.73
CA GLN A 37 -14.18 7.28 -2.18
C GLN A 37 -13.36 8.53 -2.56
N GLU A 38 -13.19 9.48 -1.63
CA GLU A 38 -12.32 10.63 -1.82
C GLU A 38 -10.83 10.27 -1.94
N GLN A 39 -10.34 9.24 -1.22
CA GLN A 39 -8.96 8.76 -1.36
C GLN A 39 -8.77 8.11 -2.73
N VAL A 40 -9.73 7.28 -3.16
CA VAL A 40 -9.73 6.66 -4.50
C VAL A 40 -9.68 7.72 -5.59
N ARG A 41 -10.62 8.68 -5.56
CA ARG A 41 -10.65 9.78 -6.53
C ARG A 41 -9.36 10.59 -6.53
N PHE A 42 -8.78 10.84 -5.36
CA PHE A 42 -7.55 11.61 -5.27
C PHE A 42 -6.35 10.83 -5.84
N ALA A 43 -6.24 9.53 -5.54
CA ALA A 43 -5.19 8.66 -6.08
C ALA A 43 -5.29 8.53 -7.61
N HIS A 44 -6.51 8.31 -8.14
CA HIS A 44 -6.74 8.27 -9.58
C HIS A 44 -6.39 9.61 -10.25
N ALA A 45 -6.78 10.73 -9.66
CA ALA A 45 -6.48 12.04 -10.22
C ALA A 45 -4.98 12.40 -10.16
N LEU A 46 -4.23 11.90 -9.17
CA LEU A 46 -2.77 12.02 -9.16
C LEU A 46 -2.13 11.26 -10.33
N ILE A 47 -2.65 10.08 -10.67
CA ILE A 47 -2.20 9.32 -11.84
C ILE A 47 -2.59 10.05 -13.13
N ASP A 48 -3.85 10.45 -13.25
CA ASP A 48 -4.42 10.99 -14.49
C ASP A 48 -3.96 12.41 -14.81
N GLU A 49 -3.84 13.27 -13.80
CA GLU A 49 -3.55 14.71 -13.99
C GLU A 49 -2.10 15.09 -13.66
N ALA A 50 -1.41 14.34 -12.79
CA ALA A 50 -0.06 14.65 -12.34
C ALA A 50 1.02 13.67 -12.82
N GLY A 51 0.64 12.58 -13.50
CA GLY A 51 1.58 11.58 -14.00
C GLY A 51 2.34 10.87 -12.89
N VAL A 52 1.66 10.61 -11.76
CA VAL A 52 2.16 9.74 -10.68
C VAL A 52 2.16 8.30 -11.14
N ASP A 53 3.27 7.61 -10.91
CA ASP A 53 3.50 6.23 -11.34
C ASP A 53 3.20 5.22 -10.22
N LEU A 54 3.34 5.63 -8.95
CA LEU A 54 3.01 4.84 -7.76
C LEU A 54 2.48 5.72 -6.63
N VAL A 55 1.40 5.30 -5.98
CA VAL A 55 0.86 5.95 -4.77
C VAL A 55 1.15 5.10 -3.54
N HIS A 56 1.90 5.67 -2.60
CA HIS A 56 2.30 5.06 -1.34
C HIS A 56 1.51 5.68 -0.17
N GLY A 57 0.37 5.09 0.17
CA GLY A 57 -0.47 5.50 1.28
C GLY A 57 -0.02 4.92 2.62
N HIS A 58 -0.01 5.76 3.65
CA HIS A 58 0.34 5.40 5.02
C HIS A 58 -0.53 6.16 6.04
N SER A 59 -0.38 5.82 7.33
CA SER A 59 -1.13 6.30 8.52
C SER A 59 -2.02 5.24 9.17
N SER A 60 -2.48 4.23 8.44
CA SER A 60 -3.43 3.24 8.97
C SER A 60 -2.84 2.26 9.99
N HIS A 61 -1.52 2.23 10.20
CA HIS A 61 -0.79 1.28 11.07
C HIS A 61 -1.04 -0.23 10.82
N HIS A 62 -1.91 -0.56 9.87
CA HIS A 62 -2.23 -1.90 9.40
C HIS A 62 -2.37 -1.89 7.87
N VAL A 63 -2.25 -3.06 7.27
CA VAL A 63 -2.40 -3.25 5.82
C VAL A 63 -3.82 -2.93 5.36
N LYS A 64 -3.95 -2.29 4.20
CA LYS A 64 -5.22 -2.02 3.50
C LYS A 64 -5.19 -2.63 2.09
N GLY A 65 -6.30 -2.48 1.36
CA GLY A 65 -6.43 -2.96 -0.01
C GLY A 65 -5.40 -2.35 -0.96
N ILE A 66 -5.09 -3.11 -2.01
CA ILE A 66 -4.16 -2.74 -3.08
C ILE A 66 -4.92 -2.70 -4.40
N GLU A 67 -4.73 -1.62 -5.15
CA GLU A 67 -5.35 -1.41 -6.45
C GLU A 67 -4.29 -1.22 -7.53
N VAL A 68 -4.58 -1.69 -8.74
CA VAL A 68 -3.84 -1.32 -9.94
C VAL A 68 -4.78 -0.56 -10.87
N TYR A 69 -4.57 0.76 -10.95
CA TYR A 69 -5.37 1.65 -11.78
C TYR A 69 -4.54 2.12 -12.98
N ARG A 70 -5.01 1.84 -14.20
CA ARG A 70 -4.27 2.15 -15.44
C ARG A 70 -2.81 1.66 -15.41
N GLU A 71 -2.64 0.42 -14.95
CA GLU A 71 -1.35 -0.26 -14.78
C GLU A 71 -0.45 0.39 -13.70
N ARG A 72 -0.97 1.31 -12.86
CA ARG A 72 -0.22 2.00 -11.80
C ARG A 72 -0.62 1.49 -10.42
N LEU A 73 0.38 1.30 -9.57
CA LEU A 73 0.19 0.75 -8.23
C LEU A 73 -0.33 1.81 -7.25
N ILE A 74 -1.42 1.49 -6.56
CA ILE A 74 -1.96 2.28 -5.45
C ILE A 74 -1.98 1.40 -4.20
N LEU A 75 -1.20 1.79 -3.19
CA LEU A 75 -1.19 1.20 -1.86
C LEU A 75 -1.98 2.12 -0.93
N TYR A 76 -3.17 1.72 -0.47
CA TYR A 76 -4.01 2.60 0.36
C TYR A 76 -3.58 2.71 1.83
N GLY A 77 -2.76 1.77 2.29
CA GLY A 77 -2.22 1.75 3.64
C GLY A 77 -1.23 0.61 3.79
N CYS A 78 0.06 0.94 3.87
CA CYS A 78 1.11 -0.06 3.96
C CYS A 78 1.24 -0.73 5.33
N GLY A 79 0.62 -0.16 6.37
CA GLY A 79 0.91 -0.47 7.75
C GLY A 79 2.32 -0.05 8.15
N ASP A 80 2.77 -0.55 9.29
CA ASP A 80 4.09 -0.23 9.82
C ASP A 80 5.11 -1.34 9.53
N LEU A 81 6.36 -0.93 9.27
CA LEU A 81 7.48 -1.87 9.22
C LEU A 81 8.15 -2.01 10.59
N LEU A 82 8.44 -0.88 11.24
CA LEU A 82 8.95 -0.76 12.59
C LEU A 82 8.26 0.45 13.24
N ASN A 83 7.80 0.31 14.48
CA ASN A 83 7.19 1.37 15.26
C ASN A 83 7.49 1.18 16.75
N ASP A 84 7.08 2.15 17.57
CA ASP A 84 7.14 2.15 19.03
C ASP A 84 5.76 1.85 19.66
N TYR A 85 4.83 1.28 18.89
CA TYR A 85 3.44 1.02 19.32
C TYR A 85 3.29 -0.32 20.05
N GLU A 86 4.36 -1.12 20.15
CA GLU A 86 4.33 -2.38 20.90
C GLU A 86 3.96 -2.12 22.37
N GLY A 87 2.80 -2.64 22.79
CA GLY A 87 2.25 -2.43 24.13
C GLY A 87 1.16 -1.36 24.23
N ILE A 88 0.86 -0.64 23.15
CA ILE A 88 -0.34 0.22 23.07
C ILE A 88 -1.56 -0.65 22.78
N GLU A 89 -2.52 -0.66 23.70
CA GLU A 89 -3.73 -1.49 23.61
C GLU A 89 -4.92 -0.77 22.92
N GLY A 90 -5.98 -1.52 22.59
CA GLY A 90 -7.27 -0.97 22.14
C GLY A 90 -7.63 -1.25 20.67
N HIS A 91 -6.68 -1.63 19.82
CA HIS A 91 -6.89 -1.82 18.37
C HIS A 91 -6.37 -3.17 17.85
N THR A 92 -6.36 -4.19 18.70
CA THR A 92 -5.77 -5.53 18.41
C THR A 92 -6.42 -6.24 17.23
N ALA A 93 -7.67 -5.94 16.89
CA ALA A 93 -8.39 -6.49 15.75
C ALA A 93 -7.74 -6.16 14.39
N PHE A 94 -6.97 -5.06 14.31
CA PHE A 94 -6.26 -4.65 13.10
C PHE A 94 -4.89 -5.29 12.97
N ARG A 95 -4.41 -6.00 14.00
CA ARG A 95 -3.10 -6.66 14.03
C ARG A 95 -1.98 -5.75 13.53
N GLY A 96 -1.83 -4.57 14.13
CA GLY A 96 -0.73 -3.63 13.81
C GLY A 96 0.67 -4.18 14.10
N ASP A 97 0.77 -5.33 14.75
CA ASP A 97 2.01 -6.11 14.85
C ASP A 97 2.37 -6.83 13.55
N LEU A 98 1.45 -6.96 12.59
CA LEU A 98 1.66 -7.60 11.29
C LEU A 98 1.80 -6.57 10.18
N GLY A 99 2.73 -6.82 9.27
CA GLY A 99 3.03 -5.94 8.14
C GLY A 99 3.53 -6.70 6.92
N LEU A 100 4.00 -5.94 5.94
CA LEU A 100 4.56 -6.47 4.69
C LEU A 100 5.83 -5.70 4.31
N LEU A 101 6.79 -6.39 3.70
CA LEU A 101 7.73 -5.73 2.79
C LEU A 101 7.12 -5.75 1.38
N TYR A 102 7.15 -4.61 0.70
CA TYR A 102 6.56 -4.42 -0.63
C TYR A 102 7.69 -4.33 -1.67
N PHE A 103 7.74 -5.28 -2.59
CA PHE A 103 8.70 -5.30 -3.69
C PHE A 103 7.96 -5.10 -5.02
N ALA A 104 7.79 -3.84 -5.41
CA ALA A 104 7.17 -3.48 -6.67
C ALA A 104 8.23 -3.41 -7.79
N SER A 105 7.99 -4.11 -8.90
CA SER A 105 8.78 -3.96 -10.13
C SER A 105 8.00 -3.11 -11.12
N LEU A 106 8.57 -1.98 -11.54
CA LEU A 106 7.99 -1.08 -12.53
C LEU A 106 8.83 -1.10 -13.81
N ASP A 107 8.19 -0.99 -14.97
CA ASP A 107 8.91 -0.71 -16.21
C ASP A 107 9.32 0.78 -16.31
N PRO A 108 10.12 1.19 -17.32
CA PRO A 108 10.55 2.59 -17.46
C PRO A 108 9.40 3.58 -17.70
N GLY A 109 8.23 3.10 -18.12
CA GLY A 109 7.02 3.89 -18.24
C GLY A 109 6.25 4.01 -16.94
N GLY A 110 6.66 3.29 -15.89
CA GLY A 110 6.08 3.21 -14.55
C GLY A 110 4.91 2.23 -14.42
N ARG A 111 4.70 1.34 -15.41
CA ARG A 111 3.66 0.31 -15.31
C ARG A 111 4.12 -0.80 -14.38
N LEU A 112 3.23 -1.27 -13.51
CA LEU A 112 3.49 -2.39 -12.62
C LEU A 112 3.69 -3.69 -13.41
N GLN A 113 4.83 -4.33 -13.20
CA GLN A 113 5.16 -5.65 -13.77
C GLN A 113 4.89 -6.77 -12.76
N SER A 114 5.23 -6.54 -11.49
CA SER A 114 4.96 -7.48 -10.40
C SER A 114 4.95 -6.76 -9.05
N LEU A 115 4.25 -7.35 -8.09
CA LEU A 115 4.29 -6.94 -6.69
C LEU A 115 4.40 -8.19 -5.81
N ASP A 116 5.57 -8.36 -5.19
CA ASP A 116 5.80 -9.38 -4.16
C ASP A 116 5.63 -8.75 -2.78
N LEU A 117 4.86 -9.43 -1.93
CA LEU A 117 4.53 -9.01 -0.57
C LEU A 117 5.13 -10.02 0.41
N ILE A 118 6.10 -9.61 1.23
CA ILE A 118 6.73 -10.51 2.21
C ILE A 118 6.10 -10.31 3.58
N PRO A 119 5.39 -11.31 4.14
CA PRO A 119 4.76 -11.22 5.45
C PRO A 119 5.75 -11.01 6.59
N THR A 120 5.52 -9.97 7.40
CA THR A 120 6.35 -9.65 8.56
C THR A 120 5.51 -9.49 9.82
N ARG A 121 6.20 -9.65 10.96
CA ARG A 121 5.67 -9.41 12.30
C ARG A 121 6.68 -8.64 13.14
N LEU A 122 6.23 -7.59 13.82
CA LEU A 122 6.98 -6.93 14.87
C LEU A 122 6.81 -7.72 16.18
N ARG A 123 7.93 -8.10 16.80
CA ARG A 123 7.92 -8.78 18.10
C ARG A 123 9.14 -8.35 18.91
N ARG A 124 8.92 -7.74 20.08
CA ARG A 124 9.98 -7.20 20.95
C ARG A 124 10.89 -6.23 20.20
N LEU A 125 10.27 -5.32 19.43
CA LEU A 125 10.93 -4.33 18.58
C LEU A 125 11.89 -4.94 17.56
N ARG A 126 11.63 -6.17 17.13
CA ARG A 126 12.37 -6.87 16.08
C ARG A 126 11.45 -7.27 14.95
N LEU A 127 11.91 -7.04 13.74
CA LEU A 127 11.24 -7.53 12.54
C LEU A 127 11.50 -9.04 12.40
N CYS A 128 10.42 -9.80 12.38
CA CYS A 128 10.42 -11.24 12.14
C CYS A 128 9.59 -11.55 10.89
N ARG A 129 9.80 -12.72 10.29
CA ARG A 129 8.86 -13.24 9.29
C ARG A 129 7.55 -13.61 9.98
N ALA A 130 6.42 -13.32 9.34
CA ALA A 130 5.14 -13.86 9.77
C ALA A 130 4.96 -15.27 9.21
N GLU A 131 4.56 -16.22 10.07
CA GLU A 131 4.39 -17.64 9.75
C GLU A 131 3.09 -18.16 10.39
N GLY A 132 2.63 -19.34 9.98
CA GLY A 132 1.41 -19.97 10.52
C GLY A 132 0.19 -19.05 10.49
N ASP A 133 -0.49 -18.93 11.63
CA ASP A 133 -1.72 -18.15 11.78
C ASP A 133 -1.55 -16.65 11.45
N ASP A 134 -0.38 -16.08 11.71
CA ASP A 134 -0.10 -14.67 11.40
C ASP A 134 -0.02 -14.44 9.88
N ARG A 135 0.64 -15.35 9.18
CA ARG A 135 0.69 -15.33 7.71
C ARG A 135 -0.70 -15.55 7.13
N GLN A 136 -1.47 -16.50 7.67
CA GLN A 136 -2.83 -16.77 7.22
C GLN A 136 -3.74 -15.56 7.42
N TRP A 137 -3.65 -14.89 8.58
CA TRP A 137 -4.41 -13.68 8.85
C TRP A 137 -4.09 -12.55 7.85
N LEU A 138 -2.82 -12.33 7.53
CA LEU A 138 -2.41 -11.36 6.52
C LEU A 138 -2.98 -11.72 5.14
N HIS A 139 -2.88 -12.99 4.75
CA HIS A 139 -3.41 -13.47 3.48
C HIS A 139 -4.92 -13.21 3.36
N ASP A 140 -5.70 -13.58 4.38
CA ASP A 140 -7.16 -13.47 4.35
C ASP A 140 -7.61 -12.00 4.40
N THR A 141 -6.89 -11.18 5.16
CA THR A 141 -7.13 -9.74 5.22
C THR A 141 -6.85 -9.09 3.87
N LEU A 142 -5.67 -9.31 3.28
CA LEU A 142 -5.35 -8.75 1.97
C LEU A 142 -6.30 -9.26 0.89
N SER A 143 -6.64 -10.55 0.89
CA SER A 143 -7.58 -11.14 -0.07
C SER A 143 -8.94 -10.45 -0.02
N ARG A 144 -9.48 -10.23 1.19
CA ARG A 144 -10.75 -9.53 1.40
C ARG A 144 -10.69 -8.08 0.94
N GLU A 145 -9.64 -7.34 1.31
CA GLU A 145 -9.53 -5.91 1.01
C GLU A 145 -9.18 -5.62 -0.46
N CYS A 146 -8.34 -6.44 -1.08
CA CYS A 146 -7.96 -6.31 -2.50
C CYS A 146 -9.11 -6.69 -3.44
N ALA A 147 -9.93 -7.70 -3.09
CA ALA A 147 -11.06 -8.12 -3.92
C ALA A 147 -12.07 -6.99 -4.16
N ARG A 148 -12.22 -6.06 -3.19
CA ARG A 148 -13.09 -4.88 -3.31
C ARG A 148 -12.59 -3.87 -4.34
N LEU A 149 -11.32 -3.96 -4.73
CA LEU A 149 -10.63 -3.06 -5.65
C LEU A 149 -10.33 -3.73 -7.01
N GLY A 150 -10.82 -4.95 -7.23
CA GLY A 150 -10.58 -5.71 -8.46
C GLY A 150 -9.24 -6.46 -8.49
N SER A 151 -8.46 -6.44 -7.41
CA SER A 151 -7.20 -7.18 -7.30
C SER A 151 -7.39 -8.48 -6.49
N SER A 152 -6.50 -9.45 -6.65
CA SER A 152 -6.46 -10.67 -5.85
C SER A 152 -5.05 -11.00 -5.38
N ILE A 153 -4.96 -11.81 -4.33
CA ILE A 153 -3.70 -12.21 -3.71
C ILE A 153 -3.50 -13.69 -3.93
N GLN A 154 -2.31 -14.07 -4.37
CA GLN A 154 -1.92 -15.46 -4.59
C GLN A 154 -0.69 -15.81 -3.74
N PRO A 155 -0.50 -17.08 -3.35
CA PRO A 155 0.77 -17.53 -2.79
C PRO A 155 1.90 -17.35 -3.83
N GLY A 156 3.00 -16.73 -3.41
CA GLY A 156 4.21 -16.59 -4.20
C GLY A 156 5.34 -17.51 -3.71
N ALA A 157 6.52 -17.35 -4.32
CA ALA A 157 7.71 -18.09 -3.90
C ALA A 157 8.18 -17.70 -2.48
N LYS A 158 8.87 -18.62 -1.77
CA LYS A 158 9.58 -18.35 -0.51
C LYS A 158 8.72 -17.63 0.57
N ASN A 159 7.48 -18.09 0.76
CA ASN A 159 6.49 -17.55 1.70
C ASN A 159 5.91 -16.17 1.36
N ALA A 160 6.23 -15.59 0.20
CA ALA A 160 5.63 -14.35 -0.27
C ALA A 160 4.15 -14.50 -0.65
N PHE A 161 3.49 -13.38 -0.86
CA PHE A 161 2.28 -13.27 -1.65
C PHE A 161 2.55 -12.47 -2.93
N GLU A 162 1.80 -12.76 -3.98
CA GLU A 162 1.83 -12.07 -5.26
C GLU A 162 0.48 -11.39 -5.51
N LEU A 163 0.50 -10.15 -6.01
CA LEU A 163 -0.71 -9.47 -6.48
C LEU A 163 -1.08 -9.92 -7.89
N ARG A 164 -2.38 -10.08 -8.15
CA ARG A 164 -2.98 -10.16 -9.50
C ARG A 164 -4.05 -9.08 -9.66
N TRP A 165 -4.16 -8.51 -10.85
CA TRP A 165 -5.08 -7.41 -11.17
C TRP A 165 -5.53 -7.47 -12.63
#